data_AF-A0A9X1C7K0-F1
#
_entry.id   AF-A0A9X1C7K0-F1
#
_cell.length_a   1.000
_cell.length_b   1.000
_cell.length_c   1.000
_cell.angle_alpha   90.00
_cell.angle_beta   90.00
_cell.angle_gamma   90.00
#
_symmetry.space_group_name_H-M   'P 1'
#
loop_
_entity.id
_entity.type
_entity.pdbx_description
1 polymer ?
#
loop_
_entity_poly.entity_id
_entity_poly.type
_entity_poly.pdbx_seq_one_letter_code
_entity_poly.pdbx_strand_id
1 'polypeptide(L)'
;MIQKDTKVLVVVGAVLGGVICVFSSLIVLAFFPFVESIFPPKTYDFIKDILGPVAAGFGGAIAGVLTSHNIQTKAEEKKAEAQALEDKQKLNIKKASDYNKGVGILIAKYRDIANIKMQVVGPCARDELRFLTMPISQRMPLNESKATDYLDELLIEESMGSILSRLMVVEQKYVATMSGVLERNDLILPYRAEFDAAIPRTHHRMRAGLSDVVLIHGCTRLLRLYSSSESLIANIDETLSAFDEILSKLRSDVLFRIKLKDVNIVDFSNDRRAMTPTPVPYYKTVDELANAIGIDDSKSLAMRSWRVFRGDYSFSYVHCSVSLDESEP
;
A
#
# COMPACT_ATOMS: atom_id res chain seq x y z
N MET A 1 24.31 -32.89 37.33
CA MET A 1 23.78 -33.78 36.27
C MET A 1 24.86 -34.23 35.29
N ILE A 2 25.80 -33.36 34.91
CA ILE A 2 26.89 -33.62 33.95
C ILE A 2 27.85 -34.76 34.34
N GLN A 3 28.05 -35.03 35.63
CA GLN A 3 29.04 -36.02 36.10
C GLN A 3 28.59 -37.50 35.93
N LYS A 4 27.27 -37.75 35.79
CA LYS A 4 26.74 -39.10 35.56
C LYS A 4 27.00 -39.55 34.12
N ASP A 5 26.91 -38.62 33.17
CA ASP A 5 27.05 -38.93 31.74
C ASP A 5 28.49 -39.30 31.37
N THR A 6 29.49 -38.70 32.03
CA THR A 6 30.92 -39.03 31.82
C THR A 6 31.27 -40.47 32.19
N LYS A 7 30.68 -41.05 33.24
CA LYS A 7 30.97 -42.45 33.63
C LYS A 7 30.36 -43.44 32.64
N VAL A 8 29.18 -43.14 32.11
CA VAL A 8 28.52 -43.96 31.08
C VAL A 8 29.33 -43.92 29.79
N LEU A 9 29.82 -42.74 29.38
CA LEU A 9 30.60 -42.58 28.15
C LEU A 9 31.93 -43.34 28.19
N VAL A 10 32.61 -43.38 29.35
CA VAL A 10 33.86 -44.14 29.54
C VAL A 10 33.61 -45.65 29.50
N VAL A 11 32.55 -46.15 30.15
CA VAL A 11 32.21 -47.59 30.13
C VAL A 11 31.81 -48.03 28.73
N VAL A 12 30.99 -47.24 28.04
CA VAL A 12 30.61 -47.48 26.64
C VAL A 12 31.86 -47.47 25.75
N GLY A 13 32.75 -46.50 25.91
CA GLY A 13 34.01 -46.42 25.15
C GLY A 13 34.94 -47.61 25.38
N ALA A 14 35.09 -48.08 26.63
CA ALA A 14 35.90 -49.24 26.95
C ALA A 14 35.34 -50.54 26.36
N VAL A 15 34.02 -50.73 26.43
CA VAL A 15 33.35 -51.89 25.83
C VAL A 15 33.47 -51.86 24.31
N LEU A 16 33.24 -50.70 23.68
CA LEU A 16 33.37 -50.53 22.23
C LEU A 16 34.81 -50.78 21.76
N GLY A 17 35.80 -50.24 22.48
CA GLY A 17 37.22 -50.43 22.19
C GLY A 17 37.64 -51.89 22.32
N GLY A 18 37.16 -52.60 23.35
CA GLY A 18 37.39 -54.04 23.51
C GLY A 18 36.82 -54.84 22.35
N VAL A 19 35.58 -54.55 21.95
CA VAL A 19 34.92 -55.21 20.81
C VAL A 19 35.64 -54.93 19.49
N ILE A 20 36.04 -53.69 19.21
CA ILE A 20 36.81 -53.33 18.02
C ILE A 20 38.17 -54.03 17.99
N CYS A 21 38.86 -54.12 19.14
CA CYS A 21 40.17 -54.76 19.23
C CYS A 21 40.07 -56.28 18.95
N VAL A 22 39.03 -56.93 19.47
CA VAL A 22 38.73 -58.35 19.20
C VAL A 22 38.37 -58.57 17.73
N PHE A 23 37.54 -57.72 17.12
CA PHE A 23 37.21 -57.89 15.70
C PHE A 23 38.38 -57.54 14.76
N SER A 24 39.21 -56.55 15.11
CA SER A 24 40.40 -56.20 14.34
C SER A 24 41.43 -57.32 14.36
N SER A 25 41.63 -57.97 15.51
CA SER A 25 42.52 -59.14 15.60
C SER A 25 41.98 -60.33 14.82
N LEU A 26 40.66 -60.55 14.80
CA LEU A 26 40.01 -61.56 13.96
C LEU A 26 40.15 -61.28 12.45
N ILE A 27 40.05 -60.02 12.02
CA ILE A 27 40.30 -59.62 10.62
C ILE A 27 41.75 -59.91 10.24
N VAL A 28 42.71 -59.52 11.07
CA VAL A 28 44.13 -59.81 10.83
C VAL A 28 44.37 -61.32 10.72
N LEU A 29 43.75 -62.13 11.60
CA LEU A 29 43.85 -63.59 11.53
C LEU A 29 43.18 -64.18 10.29
N ALA A 30 42.13 -63.55 9.75
CA ALA A 30 41.43 -64.01 8.55
C ALA A 30 42.19 -63.73 7.24
N PHE A 31 42.93 -62.60 7.16
CA PHE A 31 43.64 -62.19 5.93
C PHE A 31 45.13 -62.59 5.91
N PHE A 32 45.71 -62.99 7.04
CA PHE A 32 47.08 -63.49 7.14
C PHE A 32 47.10 -65.00 7.47
N PRO A 33 46.96 -65.90 6.47
CA PRO A 33 46.89 -67.35 6.68
C PRO A 33 48.19 -67.96 7.23
N PHE A 34 49.31 -67.24 7.21
CA PHE A 34 50.58 -67.70 7.77
C PHE A 34 50.58 -67.85 9.31
N VAL A 35 49.51 -67.43 10.00
CA VAL A 35 49.36 -67.53 11.47
C VAL A 35 48.64 -68.83 11.90
N GLU A 36 48.31 -69.72 10.96
CA GLU A 36 47.65 -71.03 11.20
C GLU A 36 48.33 -71.92 12.27
N SER A 37 49.59 -71.65 12.64
CA SER A 37 50.33 -72.43 13.62
C SER A 37 50.01 -72.12 15.10
N ILE A 38 49.28 -71.05 15.42
CA ILE A 38 49.14 -70.58 16.82
C ILE A 38 47.88 -71.15 17.50
N PHE A 39 46.84 -71.53 16.76
CA PHE A 39 45.58 -72.02 17.32
C PHE A 39 45.26 -73.46 16.87
N PRO A 40 44.72 -74.32 17.76
CA PRO A 40 44.26 -75.65 17.38
C PRO A 40 43.19 -75.58 16.28
N PRO A 41 43.16 -76.55 15.32
CA PRO A 41 42.21 -76.54 14.20
C PRO A 41 40.74 -76.38 14.62
N LYS A 42 40.36 -77.01 15.73
CA LYS A 42 38.99 -76.93 16.28
C LYS A 42 38.56 -75.54 16.74
N THR A 43 39.51 -74.69 17.12
CA THR A 43 39.25 -73.32 17.59
C THR A 43 39.07 -72.37 16.40
N TYR A 44 39.76 -72.64 15.30
CA TYR A 44 39.61 -71.91 14.04
C TYR A 44 38.22 -72.13 13.42
N ASP A 45 37.74 -73.38 13.37
CA ASP A 45 36.41 -73.71 12.86
C ASP A 45 35.30 -73.01 13.69
N PHE A 46 35.44 -72.96 15.02
CA PHE A 46 34.50 -72.24 15.89
C PHE A 46 34.47 -70.73 15.60
N ILE A 47 35.64 -70.11 15.40
CA ILE A 47 35.75 -68.67 15.09
C ILE A 47 35.13 -68.36 13.72
N LYS A 48 35.39 -69.20 12.73
CA LYS A 48 34.89 -69.03 11.36
C LYS A 48 33.39 -69.26 11.25
N ASP A 49 32.88 -70.34 11.86
CA ASP A 49 31.51 -70.80 11.66
C ASP A 49 30.50 -70.12 12.58
N ILE A 50 30.92 -69.64 13.76
CA ILE A 50 30.04 -69.00 14.74
C ILE A 50 30.32 -67.50 14.84
N LEU A 51 31.58 -67.09 15.02
CA LEU A 51 31.90 -65.67 15.19
C LEU A 51 31.81 -64.87 13.89
N GLY A 52 32.18 -65.44 12.74
CA GLY A 52 32.11 -64.78 11.44
C GLY A 52 30.70 -64.28 11.08
N PRO A 53 29.67 -65.16 11.09
CA PRO A 53 28.29 -64.75 10.82
C PRO A 53 27.73 -63.74 11.83
N VAL A 54 28.07 -63.88 13.12
CA VAL A 54 27.66 -62.93 14.18
C VAL A 54 28.31 -61.55 13.96
N ALA A 55 29.60 -61.51 13.63
CA ALA A 55 30.33 -60.28 13.29
C ALA A 55 29.71 -59.57 12.10
N ALA A 56 29.43 -60.32 11.02
CA ALA A 56 28.82 -59.81 9.80
C ALA A 56 27.40 -59.28 10.05
N GLY A 57 26.61 -59.98 10.87
CA GLY A 57 25.26 -59.55 11.27
C GLY A 57 25.27 -58.26 12.09
N PHE A 58 26.14 -58.16 13.10
CA PHE A 58 26.27 -56.94 13.92
C PHE A 58 26.87 -55.76 13.14
N GLY A 59 27.91 -56.01 12.33
CA GLY A 59 28.51 -54.99 11.47
C GLY A 59 27.51 -54.45 10.43
N GLY A 60 26.73 -55.34 9.82
CA GLY A 60 25.66 -54.98 8.90
C GLY A 60 24.54 -54.18 9.57
N ALA A 61 24.14 -54.54 10.80
CA ALA A 61 23.14 -53.81 11.56
C ALA A 61 23.61 -52.41 11.96
N ILE A 62 24.84 -52.26 12.45
CA ILE A 62 25.42 -50.95 12.81
C ILE A 62 25.56 -50.07 11.56
N ALA A 63 26.08 -50.62 10.46
CA ALA A 63 26.15 -49.91 9.19
C ALA A 63 24.77 -49.51 8.66
N GLY A 64 23.77 -50.39 8.80
CA GLY A 64 22.37 -50.12 8.45
C GLY A 64 21.75 -49.00 9.29
N VAL A 65 21.99 -48.98 10.60
CA VAL A 65 21.52 -47.92 11.50
C VAL A 65 22.17 -46.58 11.18
N LEU A 66 23.50 -46.56 10.97
CA LEU A 66 24.23 -45.33 10.61
C LEU A 66 23.80 -44.77 9.25
N THR A 67 23.61 -45.64 8.26
CA THR A 67 23.13 -45.22 6.93
C THR A 67 21.68 -44.75 6.98
N SER A 68 20.80 -45.44 7.70
CA SER A 68 19.41 -45.02 7.92
C SER A 68 19.33 -43.66 8.62
N HIS A 69 20.11 -43.45 9.69
CA HIS A 69 20.18 -42.17 10.41
C HIS A 69 20.65 -41.02 9.51
N ASN A 70 21.68 -41.25 8.67
CA ASN A 70 22.17 -40.24 7.73
C ASN A 70 21.18 -39.93 6.60
N ILE A 71 20.37 -40.90 6.18
CA ILE A 71 19.31 -40.68 5.18
C ILE A 71 18.13 -39.94 5.82
N GLN A 72 17.76 -40.28 7.05
CA GLN A 72 16.67 -39.65 7.78
C GLN A 72 16.98 -38.18 8.09
N THR A 73 18.17 -37.88 8.60
CA THR A 73 18.61 -36.49 8.86
C THR A 73 18.60 -35.65 7.58
N LYS A 74 19.15 -36.15 6.46
CA LYS A 74 19.07 -35.46 5.16
C LYS A 74 17.65 -35.29 4.64
N ALA A 75 16.76 -36.23 4.93
CA ALA A 75 15.34 -36.13 4.55
C ALA A 75 14.60 -35.09 5.41
N GLU A 76 14.91 -35.00 6.69
CA GLU A 76 14.37 -33.99 7.61
C GLU A 76 14.90 -32.58 7.27
N GLU A 77 16.18 -32.44 6.96
CA GLU A 77 16.79 -31.19 6.48
C GLU A 77 16.11 -30.70 5.19
N LYS A 78 15.95 -31.57 4.19
CA LYS A 78 15.26 -31.22 2.95
C LYS A 78 13.79 -30.84 3.15
N LYS A 79 13.09 -31.50 4.08
CA LYS A 79 11.71 -31.14 4.44
C LYS A 79 11.66 -29.77 5.12
N ALA A 80 12.60 -29.48 6.02
CA ALA A 80 12.70 -28.19 6.69
C ALA A 80 13.03 -27.07 5.70
N GLU A 81 13.93 -27.31 4.74
CA GLU A 81 14.24 -26.37 3.66
C GLU A 81 13.03 -26.09 2.76
N ALA A 82 12.29 -27.13 2.37
CA ALA A 82 11.08 -26.99 1.57
C ALA A 82 10.00 -26.19 2.32
N GLN A 83 9.79 -26.48 3.61
CA GLN A 83 8.82 -25.78 4.45
C GLN A 83 9.22 -24.31 4.67
N ALA A 84 10.50 -24.03 4.90
CA ALA A 84 11.00 -22.66 5.01
C ALA A 84 10.84 -21.87 3.69
N LEU A 85 10.90 -22.55 2.54
CA LEU A 85 10.63 -21.92 1.24
C LEU A 85 9.14 -21.58 1.09
N GLU A 86 8.24 -22.49 1.44
CA GLU A 86 6.79 -22.27 1.41
C GLU A 86 6.38 -21.11 2.33
N ASP A 87 6.93 -21.05 3.54
CA ASP A 87 6.61 -19.99 4.50
C ASP A 87 7.11 -18.63 4.02
N LYS A 88 8.28 -18.58 3.36
CA LYS A 88 8.77 -17.36 2.69
C LYS A 88 7.85 -16.93 1.54
N GLN A 89 7.33 -17.87 0.75
CA GLN A 89 6.39 -17.56 -0.32
C GLN A 89 5.07 -17.02 0.23
N LYS A 90 4.51 -17.64 1.27
CA LYS A 90 3.29 -17.16 1.95
C LYS A 90 3.48 -15.74 2.50
N LEU A 91 4.64 -15.47 3.09
CA LEU A 91 4.99 -14.14 3.59
C LEU A 91 5.02 -13.11 2.46
N ASN A 92 5.65 -13.44 1.32
CA ASN A 92 5.70 -12.55 0.17
C ASN A 92 4.32 -12.26 -0.42
N ILE A 93 3.44 -13.27 -0.48
CA ILE A 93 2.05 -13.11 -0.93
C ILE A 93 1.27 -12.20 0.03
N LYS A 94 1.44 -12.38 1.35
CA LYS A 94 0.83 -11.50 2.36
C LYS A 94 1.29 -10.06 2.16
N LYS A 95 2.60 -9.83 2.06
CA LYS A 95 3.20 -8.49 1.82
C LYS A 95 2.66 -7.83 0.56
N ALA A 96 2.52 -8.56 -0.54
CA ALA A 96 1.94 -8.04 -1.78
C ALA A 96 0.45 -7.70 -1.64
N SER A 97 -0.32 -8.55 -0.94
CA SER A 97 -1.73 -8.30 -0.64
C SER A 97 -1.89 -7.02 0.17
N ASP A 98 -1.11 -6.86 1.24
CA ASP A 98 -1.20 -5.71 2.13
C ASP A 98 -0.76 -4.43 1.42
N TYR A 99 0.29 -4.51 0.60
CA TYR A 99 0.69 -3.44 -0.31
C TYR A 99 -0.47 -3.02 -1.24
N ASN A 100 -1.09 -3.98 -1.93
CA ASN A 100 -2.18 -3.70 -2.87
C ASN A 100 -3.41 -3.10 -2.18
N LYS A 101 -3.76 -3.57 -0.97
CA LYS A 101 -4.85 -2.99 -0.18
C LYS A 101 -4.55 -1.56 0.23
N GLY A 102 -3.36 -1.31 0.77
CA GLY A 102 -2.93 0.02 1.17
C GLY A 102 -2.91 1.01 0.00
N VAL A 103 -2.29 0.63 -1.11
CA VAL A 103 -2.27 1.44 -2.34
C VAL A 103 -3.68 1.63 -2.91
N GLY A 104 -4.52 0.59 -2.91
CA GLY A 104 -5.91 0.67 -3.36
C GLY A 104 -6.73 1.70 -2.58
N ILE A 105 -6.55 1.77 -1.26
CA ILE A 105 -7.18 2.78 -0.39
C ILE A 105 -6.70 4.19 -0.78
N LEU A 106 -5.40 4.39 -0.98
CA LEU A 106 -4.85 5.68 -1.39
C LEU A 106 -5.36 6.13 -2.77
N ILE A 107 -5.46 5.21 -3.72
CA ILE A 107 -6.03 5.49 -5.05
C ILE A 107 -7.49 5.89 -4.94
N ALA A 108 -8.27 5.22 -4.09
CA ALA A 108 -9.66 5.60 -3.86
C ALA A 108 -9.77 7.02 -3.28
N LYS A 109 -9.00 7.34 -2.24
CA LYS A 109 -8.96 8.69 -1.64
C LYS A 109 -8.51 9.77 -2.64
N TYR A 110 -7.48 9.47 -3.45
CA TYR A 110 -7.05 10.35 -4.54
C TYR A 110 -8.19 10.60 -5.53
N ARG A 111 -8.91 9.56 -5.95
CA ARG A 111 -10.03 9.65 -6.89
C ARG A 111 -11.17 10.50 -6.34
N ASP A 112 -11.49 10.39 -5.06
CA ASP A 112 -12.51 11.24 -4.42
C ASP A 112 -12.16 12.73 -4.59
N ILE A 113 -10.94 13.12 -4.21
CA ILE A 113 -10.48 14.50 -4.32
C ILE A 113 -10.42 14.95 -5.79
N ALA A 114 -9.91 14.08 -6.68
CA ALA A 114 -9.81 14.35 -8.10
C ALA A 114 -11.19 14.59 -8.74
N ASN A 115 -12.19 13.79 -8.36
CA ASN A 115 -13.56 13.95 -8.81
C ASN A 115 -14.15 15.29 -8.36
N ILE A 116 -13.92 15.69 -7.11
CA ILE A 116 -14.35 17.02 -6.62
C ILE A 116 -13.71 18.11 -7.45
N LYS A 117 -12.39 18.06 -7.69
CA LYS A 117 -11.70 19.05 -8.50
C LYS A 117 -12.29 19.12 -9.91
N MET A 118 -12.46 17.99 -10.58
CA MET A 118 -12.93 17.95 -11.96
C MET A 118 -14.39 18.37 -12.11
N GLN A 119 -15.26 18.02 -11.16
CA GLN A 119 -16.70 18.30 -11.25
C GLN A 119 -17.09 19.67 -10.69
N VAL A 120 -16.39 20.13 -9.64
CA VAL A 120 -16.75 21.36 -8.92
C VAL A 120 -15.86 22.52 -9.34
N VAL A 121 -14.54 22.34 -9.37
CA VAL A 121 -13.60 23.43 -9.65
C VAL A 121 -13.41 23.62 -11.15
N GLY A 122 -13.22 22.52 -11.88
CA GLY A 122 -12.88 22.50 -13.31
C GLY A 122 -13.76 23.39 -14.20
N PRO A 123 -15.10 23.26 -14.16
CA PRO A 123 -15.99 24.03 -15.03
C PRO A 123 -15.95 25.54 -14.79
N CYS A 124 -15.61 25.96 -13.57
CA CYS A 124 -15.63 27.35 -13.12
C CYS A 124 -14.23 27.92 -12.91
N ALA A 125 -13.18 27.17 -13.25
CA ALA A 125 -11.80 27.49 -12.85
C ALA A 125 -11.31 28.86 -13.37
N ARG A 126 -11.86 29.33 -14.50
CA ARG A 126 -11.51 30.62 -15.14
C ARG A 126 -12.55 31.72 -14.90
N ASP A 127 -13.58 31.48 -14.12
CA ASP A 127 -14.61 32.48 -13.83
C ASP A 127 -14.05 33.55 -12.87
N GLU A 128 -14.34 34.82 -13.15
CA GLU A 128 -13.89 35.95 -12.32
C GLU A 128 -14.43 35.87 -10.87
N LEU A 129 -15.65 35.32 -10.73
CA LEU A 129 -16.33 35.10 -9.45
C LEU A 129 -16.54 33.61 -9.18
N ARG A 130 -15.52 32.78 -9.46
CA ARG A 130 -15.60 31.32 -9.33
C ARG A 130 -16.05 30.82 -7.96
N PHE A 131 -15.65 31.51 -6.89
CA PHE A 131 -16.08 31.21 -5.53
C PHE A 131 -17.61 31.23 -5.35
N LEU A 132 -18.32 32.05 -6.14
CA LEU A 132 -19.77 32.07 -6.22
C LEU A 132 -20.31 31.03 -7.21
N THR A 133 -19.71 30.90 -8.40
CA THR A 133 -20.25 30.07 -9.51
C THR A 133 -20.07 28.58 -9.28
N MET A 134 -18.99 28.17 -8.61
CA MET A 134 -18.68 26.76 -8.33
C MET A 134 -19.88 26.04 -7.72
N PRO A 135 -20.32 24.89 -8.26
CA PRO A 135 -21.48 24.16 -7.76
C PRO A 135 -21.25 23.64 -6.34
N ILE A 136 -22.33 23.25 -5.66
CA ILE A 136 -22.24 22.58 -4.37
C ILE A 136 -21.77 21.16 -4.63
N SER A 137 -20.72 20.73 -3.94
CA SER A 137 -20.26 19.34 -4.05
C SER A 137 -21.31 18.42 -3.45
N GLN A 138 -21.60 17.29 -4.10
CA GLN A 138 -22.38 16.24 -3.44
C GLN A 138 -21.63 15.76 -2.19
N ARG A 139 -22.38 15.43 -1.14
CA ARG A 139 -21.82 14.86 0.08
C ARG A 139 -21.41 13.43 -0.21
N MET A 140 -20.13 13.23 -0.51
CA MET A 140 -19.55 11.89 -0.67
C MET A 140 -19.26 11.29 0.72
N PRO A 141 -19.49 9.98 0.91
CA PRO A 141 -19.07 9.32 2.14
C PRO A 141 -17.55 9.40 2.28
N LEU A 142 -17.07 9.69 3.48
CA LEU A 142 -15.64 9.72 3.74
C LEU A 142 -15.10 8.29 3.69
N ASN A 143 -13.98 8.06 2.99
CA ASN A 143 -13.29 6.79 3.07
C ASN A 143 -12.52 6.71 4.40
N GLU A 144 -13.13 6.06 5.39
CA GLU A 144 -12.57 5.89 6.73
C GLU A 144 -11.43 4.86 6.80
N SER A 145 -11.27 4.04 5.76
CA SER A 145 -10.21 3.02 5.71
C SER A 145 -8.85 3.70 5.71
N LYS A 146 -7.90 3.21 6.52
CA LYS A 146 -6.54 3.75 6.58
C LYS A 146 -5.59 2.86 5.81
N ALA A 147 -4.79 3.47 4.94
CA ALA A 147 -3.73 2.77 4.22
C ALA A 147 -2.59 2.36 5.16
N THR A 148 -2.39 3.10 6.27
CA THR A 148 -1.40 2.76 7.30
C THR A 148 -1.64 1.40 7.93
N ASP A 149 -2.90 0.98 8.10
CA ASP A 149 -3.25 -0.29 8.75
C ASP A 149 -2.76 -1.52 7.97
N TYR A 150 -2.39 -1.34 6.69
CA TYR A 150 -1.84 -2.39 5.83
C TYR A 150 -0.36 -2.15 5.47
N LEU A 151 0.09 -0.90 5.45
CA LEU A 151 1.44 -0.54 4.99
C LEU A 151 2.43 -0.33 6.14
N ASP A 152 2.00 -0.22 7.39
CA ASP A 152 2.88 0.11 8.51
C ASP A 152 3.96 -0.95 8.75
N GLU A 153 3.59 -2.22 8.93
CA GLU A 153 4.48 -3.35 9.17
C GLU A 153 5.48 -3.46 8.01
N LEU A 154 4.96 -3.38 6.78
CA LEU A 154 5.76 -3.41 5.55
C LEU A 154 6.81 -2.29 5.48
N LEU A 155 6.41 -1.04 5.76
CA LEU A 155 7.29 0.12 5.67
C LEU A 155 8.28 0.17 6.83
N ILE A 156 7.91 -0.32 8.01
CA ILE A 156 8.80 -0.41 9.18
C ILE A 156 9.89 -1.45 8.93
N GLU A 157 9.53 -2.64 8.44
CA GLU A 157 10.49 -3.70 8.11
C GLU A 157 11.53 -3.24 7.08
N GLU A 158 11.11 -2.46 6.08
CA GLU A 158 11.99 -1.93 5.03
C GLU A 158 12.70 -0.63 5.41
N SER A 159 12.60 -0.21 6.68
CA SER A 159 13.20 1.02 7.22
C SER A 159 12.78 2.31 6.47
N MET A 160 11.53 2.37 6.02
CA MET A 160 10.94 3.46 5.25
C MET A 160 10.12 4.43 6.11
N GLY A 161 10.63 4.78 7.29
CA GLY A 161 9.92 5.65 8.25
C GLY A 161 9.51 7.00 7.67
N SER A 162 10.31 7.59 6.77
CA SER A 162 9.97 8.86 6.11
C SER A 162 8.75 8.76 5.18
N ILE A 163 8.55 7.61 4.53
CA ILE A 163 7.40 7.35 3.67
C ILE A 163 6.16 7.15 4.55
N LEU A 164 6.29 6.39 5.64
CA LEU A 164 5.22 6.19 6.61
C LEU A 164 4.74 7.52 7.23
N SER A 165 5.65 8.41 7.65
CA SER A 165 5.25 9.73 8.15
C SER A 165 4.52 10.57 7.11
N ARG A 166 4.98 10.57 5.85
CA ARG A 166 4.30 11.28 4.75
C ARG A 166 2.93 10.67 4.45
N LEU A 167 2.81 9.35 4.49
CA LEU A 167 1.55 8.64 4.33
C LEU A 167 0.51 9.12 5.35
N MET A 168 0.88 9.15 6.63
CA MET A 168 0.00 9.63 7.70
C MET A 168 -0.45 11.09 7.47
N VAL A 169 0.48 11.97 7.05
CA VAL A 169 0.17 13.37 6.74
C VAL A 169 -0.79 13.48 5.56
N VAL A 170 -0.59 12.69 4.50
CA VAL A 170 -1.48 12.68 3.32
C VAL A 170 -2.89 12.24 3.69
N GLU A 171 -3.03 11.23 4.55
CA GLU A 171 -4.35 10.80 5.02
C GLU A 171 -5.05 11.86 5.87
N GLN A 172 -4.32 12.60 6.70
CA GLN A 172 -4.87 13.75 7.42
C GLN A 172 -5.28 14.88 6.47
N LYS A 173 -4.47 15.17 5.44
CA LYS A 173 -4.81 16.14 4.39
C LYS A 173 -6.09 15.77 3.64
N TYR A 174 -6.31 14.48 3.37
CA TYR A 174 -7.57 14.00 2.78
C TYR A 174 -8.77 14.34 3.66
N VAL A 175 -8.72 13.99 4.95
CA VAL A 175 -9.81 14.27 5.89
C VAL A 175 -10.07 15.78 6.00
N ALA A 176 -9.01 16.57 6.14
CA ALA A 176 -9.10 18.03 6.21
C ALA A 176 -9.72 18.63 4.93
N THR A 177 -9.32 18.14 3.75
CA THR A 177 -9.85 18.60 2.48
C THR A 177 -11.33 18.25 2.33
N MET A 178 -11.73 17.03 2.69
CA MET A 178 -13.13 16.61 2.67
C MET A 178 -13.99 17.43 3.65
N SER A 179 -13.48 17.73 4.85
CA SER A 179 -14.14 18.65 5.79
C SER A 179 -14.29 20.05 5.19
N GLY A 180 -13.24 20.59 4.58
CA GLY A 180 -13.26 21.90 3.94
C GLY A 180 -14.29 22.01 2.80
N VAL A 181 -14.52 20.92 2.05
CA VAL A 181 -15.58 20.86 1.03
C VAL A 181 -16.97 20.98 1.69
N LEU A 182 -17.20 20.29 2.81
CA LEU A 182 -18.46 20.37 3.55
C LEU A 182 -18.65 21.75 4.18
N GLU A 183 -17.62 22.31 4.82
CA GLU A 183 -17.66 23.66 5.39
C GLU A 183 -17.97 24.71 4.33
N ARG A 184 -17.37 24.59 3.13
CA ARG A 184 -17.67 25.48 2.02
C ARG A 184 -19.10 25.32 1.52
N ASN A 185 -19.63 24.11 1.50
CA ASN A 185 -21.05 23.87 1.18
C ASN A 185 -21.98 24.53 2.22
N ASP A 186 -21.65 24.40 3.51
CA ASP A 186 -22.43 24.99 4.61
C ASP A 186 -22.36 26.53 4.59
N LEU A 187 -21.26 27.11 4.12
CA LEU A 187 -21.12 28.56 3.91
C LEU A 187 -21.93 29.05 2.70
N ILE A 188 -21.90 28.32 1.58
CA ILE A 188 -22.50 28.80 0.32
C ILE A 188 -24.00 28.56 0.23
N LEU A 189 -24.53 27.54 0.91
CA LEU A 189 -25.96 27.19 0.89
C LEU A 189 -26.85 28.33 1.43
N PRO A 190 -26.63 28.87 2.65
CA PRO A 190 -27.38 30.01 3.16
C PRO A 190 -27.18 31.25 2.27
N TYR A 191 -25.96 31.46 1.78
CA TYR A 191 -25.62 32.57 0.89
C TYR A 191 -26.50 32.57 -0.37
N ARG A 192 -26.60 31.41 -1.03
CA ARG A 192 -27.46 31.25 -2.22
C ARG A 192 -28.94 31.41 -1.90
N ALA A 193 -29.40 30.91 -0.76
CA ALA A 193 -30.80 31.01 -0.35
C ALA A 193 -31.22 32.46 -0.07
N GLU A 194 -30.41 33.21 0.67
CA GLU A 194 -30.59 34.65 0.92
C GLU A 194 -30.63 35.44 -0.39
N PHE A 195 -29.72 35.14 -1.32
CA PHE A 195 -29.66 35.79 -2.63
C PHE A 195 -30.89 35.52 -3.49
N ASP A 196 -31.32 34.25 -3.56
CA ASP A 196 -32.52 33.83 -4.30
C ASP A 196 -33.80 34.46 -3.70
N ALA A 197 -33.83 34.71 -2.38
CA ALA A 197 -34.94 35.39 -1.71
C ALA A 197 -34.97 36.91 -1.99
N ALA A 198 -33.79 37.55 -2.02
CA ALA A 198 -33.67 39.00 -2.23
C ALA A 198 -33.88 39.44 -3.68
N ILE A 199 -33.56 38.57 -4.66
CA ILE A 199 -33.78 38.84 -6.09
C ILE A 199 -34.72 37.77 -6.66
N PRO A 200 -36.05 37.96 -6.52
CA PRO A 200 -37.03 37.03 -7.04
C PRO A 200 -36.81 36.76 -8.54
N ARG A 201 -36.92 35.50 -8.95
CA ARG A 201 -36.71 35.02 -10.33
C ARG A 201 -37.59 35.71 -11.38
N THR A 202 -38.62 36.43 -10.95
CA THR A 202 -39.62 37.12 -11.78
C THR A 202 -39.11 38.42 -12.41
N HIS A 203 -37.98 38.98 -11.98
CA HIS A 203 -37.39 40.15 -12.62
C HIS A 203 -36.56 39.76 -13.85
N HIS A 204 -36.84 40.40 -14.99
CA HIS A 204 -36.19 40.21 -16.30
C HIS A 204 -34.66 40.42 -16.34
N ARG A 205 -34.01 40.70 -15.20
CA ARG A 205 -32.56 40.60 -15.08
C ARG A 205 -32.16 39.12 -15.03
N MET A 206 -31.77 38.58 -16.19
CA MET A 206 -31.07 37.28 -16.30
C MET A 206 -29.70 37.26 -15.58
N ARG A 207 -29.26 38.39 -15.00
CA ARG A 207 -27.91 38.61 -14.50
C ARG A 207 -27.98 39.47 -13.24
N ALA A 208 -27.31 39.04 -12.19
CA ALA A 208 -27.08 39.85 -11.00
C ALA A 208 -25.57 40.12 -10.92
N GLY A 209 -25.21 41.38 -10.72
CA GLY A 209 -23.82 41.84 -10.71
C GLY A 209 -23.16 41.69 -9.35
N LEU A 210 -21.84 41.92 -9.29
CA LEU A 210 -21.09 42.00 -8.04
C LEU A 210 -21.72 43.03 -7.07
N SER A 211 -22.19 44.16 -7.61
CA SER A 211 -22.94 45.19 -6.89
C SER A 211 -24.21 44.67 -6.21
N ASP A 212 -24.97 43.80 -6.88
CA ASP A 212 -26.20 43.21 -6.36
C ASP A 212 -25.88 42.23 -5.21
N VAL A 213 -24.78 41.47 -5.36
CA VAL A 213 -24.28 40.54 -4.34
C VAL A 213 -23.78 41.29 -3.11
N VAL A 214 -23.05 42.39 -3.30
CA VAL A 214 -22.57 43.26 -2.22
C VAL A 214 -23.72 43.93 -1.48
N LEU A 215 -24.77 44.38 -2.18
CA LEU A 215 -25.96 44.96 -1.55
C LEU A 215 -26.65 43.99 -0.59
N ILE A 216 -26.72 42.70 -0.95
CA ILE A 216 -27.46 41.69 -0.19
C ILE A 216 -26.65 41.16 0.99
N HIS A 217 -25.38 40.81 0.76
CA HIS A 217 -24.58 40.12 1.77
C HIS A 217 -23.54 41.00 2.46
N GLY A 218 -23.27 42.19 1.92
CA GLY A 218 -22.19 43.05 2.36
C GLY A 218 -20.80 42.56 1.94
N CYS A 219 -19.86 43.49 1.87
CA CYS A 219 -18.49 43.23 1.42
C CYS A 219 -17.80 42.16 2.28
N THR A 220 -17.91 42.24 3.60
CA THR A 220 -17.17 41.35 4.53
C THR A 220 -17.53 39.87 4.33
N ARG A 221 -18.81 39.53 4.15
CA ARG A 221 -19.24 38.14 3.94
C ARG A 221 -18.75 37.61 2.59
N LEU A 222 -18.75 38.46 1.57
CA LEU A 222 -18.24 38.13 0.24
C LEU A 222 -16.73 37.85 0.25
N LEU A 223 -15.96 38.72 0.90
CA LEU A 223 -14.50 38.55 1.06
C LEU A 223 -14.15 37.26 1.81
N ARG A 224 -14.93 36.90 2.84
CA ARG A 224 -14.78 35.64 3.57
C ARG A 224 -15.07 34.42 2.70
N LEU A 225 -16.15 34.46 1.91
CA LEU A 225 -16.51 33.37 1.01
C LEU A 225 -15.45 33.18 -0.08
N TYR A 226 -14.93 34.28 -0.61
CA TYR A 226 -13.80 34.29 -1.55
C TYR A 226 -12.57 33.62 -0.92
N SER A 227 -12.09 34.12 0.22
CA SER A 227 -10.91 33.58 0.90
C SER A 227 -11.04 32.09 1.23
N SER A 228 -12.21 31.66 1.72
CA SER A 228 -12.48 30.26 2.04
C SER A 228 -12.49 29.37 0.79
N SER A 229 -13.13 29.82 -0.29
CA SER A 229 -13.22 29.04 -1.53
C SER A 229 -11.87 28.90 -2.23
N GLU A 230 -11.07 29.96 -2.27
CA GLU A 230 -9.74 29.93 -2.88
C GLU A 230 -8.74 29.11 -2.06
N SER A 231 -8.82 29.20 -0.72
CA SER A 231 -8.02 28.34 0.17
C SER A 231 -8.38 26.87 0.00
N LEU A 232 -9.66 26.54 -0.21
CA LEU A 232 -10.11 25.19 -0.49
C LEU A 232 -9.54 24.66 -1.82
N ILE A 233 -9.58 25.46 -2.89
CA ILE A 233 -9.02 25.08 -4.20
C ILE A 233 -7.52 24.79 -4.07
N ALA A 234 -6.78 25.66 -3.38
CA ALA A 234 -5.35 25.45 -3.13
C ALA A 234 -5.11 24.16 -2.33
N ASN A 235 -5.89 23.90 -1.28
CA ASN A 235 -5.77 22.69 -0.47
C ASN A 235 -6.09 21.41 -1.28
N ILE A 236 -7.06 21.45 -2.19
CA ILE A 236 -7.35 20.35 -3.12
C ILE A 236 -6.13 20.06 -4.00
N ASP A 237 -5.53 21.10 -4.61
CA ASP A 237 -4.35 20.96 -5.49
C ASP A 237 -3.14 20.41 -4.72
N GLU A 238 -2.86 20.95 -3.53
CA GLU A 238 -1.78 20.46 -2.67
C GLU A 238 -2.00 19.02 -2.22
N THR A 239 -3.24 18.66 -1.90
CA THR A 239 -3.59 17.29 -1.46
C THR A 239 -3.41 16.29 -2.60
N LEU A 240 -3.86 16.61 -3.82
CA LEU A 240 -3.64 15.77 -5.00
C LEU A 240 -2.16 15.59 -5.30
N SER A 241 -1.37 16.67 -5.23
CA SER A 241 0.09 16.60 -5.40
C SER A 241 0.74 15.71 -4.35
N ALA A 242 0.32 15.82 -3.08
CA ALA A 242 0.88 15.00 -2.01
C ALA A 242 0.51 13.51 -2.16
N PHE A 243 -0.68 13.19 -2.66
CA PHE A 243 -1.06 11.82 -3.02
C PHE A 243 -0.25 11.27 -4.20
N ASP A 244 -0.05 12.05 -5.26
CA ASP A 244 0.75 11.63 -6.41
C ASP A 244 2.21 11.36 -6.02
N GLU A 245 2.79 12.22 -5.19
CA GLU A 245 4.13 12.03 -4.63
C GLU A 245 4.25 10.74 -3.82
N ILE A 246 3.31 10.48 -2.90
CA ILE A 246 3.39 9.30 -2.03
C ILE A 246 3.16 8.01 -2.83
N LEU A 247 2.20 7.99 -3.75
CA LEU A 247 1.92 6.85 -4.62
C LEU A 247 3.10 6.55 -5.55
N SER A 248 3.75 7.60 -6.08
CA SER A 248 4.96 7.46 -6.90
C SER A 248 6.14 6.90 -6.09
N LYS A 249 6.30 7.33 -4.84
CA LYS A 249 7.33 6.80 -3.93
C LYS A 249 7.07 5.35 -3.53
N LEU A 250 5.83 5.00 -3.21
CA LEU A 250 5.45 3.61 -2.94
C LEU A 250 5.75 2.73 -4.14
N ARG A 251 5.41 3.17 -5.36
CA ARG A 251 5.72 2.45 -6.60
C ARG A 251 7.22 2.28 -6.84
N SER A 252 8.01 3.34 -6.66
CA SER A 252 9.45 3.31 -6.99
C SER A 252 10.30 2.65 -5.91
N ASP A 253 10.10 3.00 -4.64
CA ASP A 253 10.95 2.58 -3.54
C ASP A 253 10.54 1.20 -3.00
N VAL A 254 9.25 0.97 -2.76
CA VAL A 254 8.77 -0.26 -2.11
C VAL A 254 8.87 -1.45 -3.06
N LEU A 255 8.45 -1.29 -4.33
CA LEU A 255 8.51 -2.37 -5.30
C LEU A 255 9.94 -2.81 -5.62
N PHE A 256 10.88 -1.86 -5.63
CA PHE A 256 12.28 -2.15 -5.86
C PHE A 256 12.90 -2.96 -4.70
N ARG A 257 12.56 -2.62 -3.45
CA ARG A 257 13.15 -3.29 -2.27
C ARG A 257 12.57 -4.66 -1.98
N ILE A 258 11.24 -4.79 -2.06
CA ILE A 258 10.56 -6.02 -1.62
C ILE A 258 10.68 -7.15 -2.67
N LYS A 259 11.11 -6.83 -3.90
CA LYS A 259 11.30 -7.81 -4.99
C LYS A 259 10.11 -8.76 -5.09
N LEU A 260 8.91 -8.21 -5.10
CA LEU A 260 7.65 -8.94 -5.28
C LEU A 260 7.60 -9.51 -6.71
N LYS A 261 8.37 -10.57 -6.96
CA LYS A 261 8.32 -11.33 -8.21
C LYS A 261 7.00 -12.10 -8.25
N ASP A 262 6.41 -12.14 -9.43
CA ASP A 262 5.29 -13.01 -9.79
C ASP A 262 3.95 -12.73 -9.10
N VAL A 263 3.76 -11.54 -8.51
CA VAL A 263 2.47 -11.12 -7.95
C VAL A 263 1.92 -9.92 -8.71
N ASN A 264 0.62 -9.94 -9.04
CA ASN A 264 -0.06 -8.81 -9.64
C ASN A 264 -0.08 -7.63 -8.66
N ILE A 265 0.66 -6.58 -9.01
CA ILE A 265 0.75 -5.35 -8.22
C ILE A 265 -0.21 -4.33 -8.83
N VAL A 266 -0.99 -3.66 -7.98
CA VAL A 266 -1.85 -2.55 -8.42
C VAL A 266 -0.96 -1.45 -8.97
N ASP A 267 -1.11 -1.15 -10.27
CA ASP A 267 -0.44 0.01 -10.86
C ASP A 267 -1.28 1.27 -10.65
N PHE A 268 -0.58 2.36 -10.30
CA PHE A 268 -1.17 3.68 -10.21
C PHE A 268 -0.80 4.47 -11.46
N SER A 269 -1.83 4.86 -12.21
CA SER A 269 -1.76 5.90 -13.23
C SER A 269 -2.50 7.12 -12.72
N ASN A 270 -1.82 8.26 -12.67
CA ASN A 270 -2.46 9.52 -12.31
C ASN A 270 -3.41 10.01 -13.41
N ASP A 271 -4.51 10.62 -13.00
CA ASP A 271 -5.35 11.37 -13.93
C ASP A 271 -4.69 12.72 -14.19
N ARG A 272 -4.05 12.86 -15.35
CA ARG A 272 -3.36 14.09 -15.77
C ARG A 272 -4.25 15.33 -15.72
N ARG A 273 -5.56 15.16 -15.91
CA ARG A 273 -6.52 16.28 -15.85
C ARG A 273 -6.66 16.79 -14.43
N ALA A 274 -6.77 15.88 -13.45
CA ALA A 274 -6.83 16.25 -12.03
C ALA A 274 -5.52 16.86 -11.52
N MET A 275 -4.37 16.45 -12.07
CA MET A 275 -3.05 16.99 -11.70
C MET A 275 -2.72 18.35 -12.32
N THR A 276 -3.48 18.81 -13.30
CA THR A 276 -3.26 20.13 -13.90
C THR A 276 -3.53 21.22 -12.84
N PRO A 277 -2.56 22.09 -12.49
CA PRO A 277 -2.77 23.12 -11.48
C PRO A 277 -3.97 24.00 -11.81
N THR A 278 -4.78 24.35 -10.81
CA THR A 278 -5.90 25.26 -11.03
C THR A 278 -5.34 26.65 -11.41
N PRO A 279 -5.90 27.32 -12.43
CA PRO A 279 -5.50 28.68 -12.76
C PRO A 279 -5.58 29.62 -11.55
N VAL A 280 -4.67 30.59 -11.50
CA VAL A 280 -4.68 31.65 -10.48
C VAL A 280 -6.04 32.37 -10.53
N PRO A 281 -6.65 32.70 -9.37
CA PRO A 281 -7.90 33.45 -9.35
C PRO A 281 -7.74 34.83 -10.00
N TYR A 282 -8.85 35.38 -10.49
CA TYR A 282 -8.85 36.68 -11.16
C TYR A 282 -8.39 37.81 -10.23
N TYR A 283 -8.95 37.85 -9.02
CA TYR A 283 -8.41 38.63 -7.91
C TYR A 283 -7.36 37.76 -7.23
N LYS A 284 -6.14 38.25 -6.99
CA LYS A 284 -5.09 37.45 -6.34
C LYS A 284 -5.18 37.53 -4.83
N THR A 285 -5.65 38.66 -4.32
CA THR A 285 -5.73 38.96 -2.89
C THR A 285 -7.14 39.41 -2.51
N VAL A 286 -7.42 39.32 -1.21
CA VAL A 286 -8.67 39.86 -0.64
C VAL A 286 -8.75 41.37 -0.84
N ASP A 287 -7.61 42.07 -0.77
CA ASP A 287 -7.53 43.53 -0.96
C ASP A 287 -7.82 43.93 -2.40
N GLU A 288 -7.37 43.16 -3.39
CA GLU A 288 -7.72 43.39 -4.80
C GLU A 288 -9.23 43.27 -5.03
N LEU A 289 -9.89 42.27 -4.42
CA LEU A 289 -11.34 42.14 -4.48
C LEU A 289 -12.04 43.28 -3.72
N ALA A 290 -11.54 43.66 -2.54
CA ALA A 290 -12.10 44.77 -1.76
C ALA A 290 -12.00 46.11 -2.50
N ASN A 291 -10.87 46.36 -3.17
CA ASN A 291 -10.66 47.54 -4.01
C ASN A 291 -11.59 47.52 -5.22
N ALA A 292 -11.75 46.36 -5.89
CA ALA A 292 -12.69 46.22 -7.00
C ALA A 292 -14.14 46.50 -6.59
N ILE A 293 -14.52 46.15 -5.35
CA ILE A 293 -15.83 46.50 -4.77
C ILE A 293 -15.92 48.00 -4.44
N GLY A 294 -14.84 48.59 -3.92
CA GLY A 294 -14.81 49.99 -3.47
C GLY A 294 -14.74 51.04 -4.59
N ILE A 295 -14.30 50.66 -5.80
CA ILE A 295 -14.14 51.55 -6.96
C ILE A 295 -15.47 51.71 -7.75
N ASP A 296 -16.57 51.06 -7.34
CA ASP A 296 -17.72 50.80 -8.21
C ASP A 296 -18.70 51.98 -8.46
N ASP A 297 -18.23 52.97 -9.21
CA ASP A 297 -18.99 53.65 -10.29
C ASP A 297 -18.90 52.84 -11.63
N SER A 298 -18.21 51.71 -11.64
CA SER A 298 -17.98 50.85 -12.80
C SER A 298 -19.06 49.79 -12.98
N LYS A 299 -20.25 50.24 -13.38
CA LYS A 299 -21.24 49.42 -14.09
C LYS A 299 -20.53 48.34 -14.93
N SER A 300 -20.86 47.08 -14.67
CA SER A 300 -20.64 45.89 -15.51
C SER A 300 -19.32 45.09 -15.43
N LEU A 301 -18.87 44.69 -14.26
CA LEU A 301 -17.94 43.53 -14.14
C LEU A 301 -18.63 42.15 -14.21
N ALA A 302 -19.95 42.08 -14.41
CA ALA A 302 -20.64 40.80 -14.50
C ALA A 302 -21.72 40.78 -15.58
N MET A 303 -21.31 40.40 -16.79
CA MET A 303 -22.21 39.84 -17.78
C MET A 303 -21.79 38.41 -18.11
N ARG A 304 -22.14 37.44 -17.25
CA ARG A 304 -22.23 36.00 -17.59
C ARG A 304 -23.01 35.24 -16.52
N SER A 305 -23.72 34.21 -16.98
CA SER A 305 -24.78 33.46 -16.31
C SER A 305 -24.37 32.76 -15.01
N TRP A 306 -24.60 33.40 -13.86
CA TRP A 306 -24.53 32.72 -12.55
C TRP A 306 -25.63 31.66 -12.35
N ARG A 307 -26.72 31.76 -13.14
CA ARG A 307 -27.92 30.91 -13.03
C ARG A 307 -27.95 29.69 -13.97
N VAL A 308 -26.96 29.49 -14.85
CA VAL A 308 -27.04 28.39 -15.85
C VAL A 308 -26.66 27.01 -15.29
N PHE A 309 -26.17 26.92 -14.04
CA PHE A 309 -25.86 25.64 -13.39
C PHE A 309 -26.77 25.29 -12.19
N ARG A 310 -28.08 25.53 -12.32
CA ARG A 310 -29.08 24.60 -11.75
C ARG A 310 -29.62 23.82 -12.95
N GLY A 311 -29.21 22.59 -13.16
CA GLY A 311 -29.80 21.50 -12.37
C GLY A 311 -31.21 21.19 -12.85
N ASP A 312 -31.41 21.01 -14.16
CA ASP A 312 -32.17 19.82 -14.55
C ASP A 312 -31.32 18.63 -14.09
N TYR A 313 -31.52 18.23 -12.84
CA TYR A 313 -31.12 16.92 -12.36
C TYR A 313 -32.06 15.87 -12.97
N SER A 314 -32.22 15.89 -14.30
CA SER A 314 -32.63 14.69 -15.01
C SER A 314 -31.37 13.85 -15.14
N PHE A 315 -31.47 12.60 -14.71
CA PHE A 315 -30.47 11.57 -14.82
C PHE A 315 -30.29 11.20 -16.30
N SER A 316 -29.86 12.14 -17.13
CA SER A 316 -29.52 11.89 -18.52
C SER A 316 -28.05 11.50 -18.50
N TYR A 317 -27.81 10.19 -18.60
CA TYR A 317 -26.50 9.62 -18.88
C TYR A 317 -25.72 10.55 -19.81
N VAL A 318 -24.66 11.16 -19.30
CA VAL A 318 -23.58 11.60 -20.19
C VAL A 318 -22.98 10.31 -20.71
N HIS A 319 -23.52 9.85 -21.84
CA HIS A 319 -22.82 8.97 -22.73
C HIS A 319 -21.49 9.67 -23.01
N CYS A 320 -20.45 9.22 -22.31
CA CYS A 320 -19.10 9.39 -22.76
C CYS A 320 -19.07 8.62 -24.10
N SER A 321 -19.27 9.34 -25.21
CA SER A 321 -18.88 8.84 -26.52
C SER A 321 -17.37 8.74 -26.49
N VAL A 322 -16.92 7.57 -26.02
CA VAL A 322 -15.63 7.02 -26.42
C VAL A 322 -15.71 6.93 -27.94
N SER A 323 -15.07 7.87 -28.62
CA SER A 323 -14.69 7.69 -30.02
C SER A 323 -13.75 6.51 -30.06
N LEU A 324 -14.29 5.32 -30.33
CA LEU A 324 -13.53 4.21 -30.84
C LEU A 324 -13.06 4.63 -32.23
N ASP A 325 -11.77 4.96 -32.33
CA ASP A 325 -11.06 4.92 -33.60
C ASP A 325 -11.11 3.47 -34.11
N GLU A 326 -12.08 3.18 -34.95
CA GLU A 326 -11.98 2.06 -35.89
C GLU A 326 -10.92 2.45 -36.92
N SER A 327 -9.67 2.08 -36.60
CA SER A 327 -8.67 1.80 -37.61
C SER A 327 -8.53 0.28 -37.69
N GLU A 328 -9.29 -0.32 -38.60
CA GLU A 328 -8.93 -1.63 -39.14
C GLU A 328 -8.08 -1.45 -40.42
N PRO A 329 -7.17 -2.41 -40.71
CA PRO A 329 -6.27 -2.39 -41.87
C PRO A 329 -6.95 -2.61 -43.23
#